data_AF-A0A7W0YWJ5-F1
#
_entry.id   AF-A0A7W0YWJ5-F1
#
_cell.length_a   1.000
_cell.length_b   1.000
_cell.length_c   1.000
_cell.angle_alpha   90.00
_cell.angle_beta   90.00
_cell.angle_gamma   90.00
#
_symmetry.space_group_name_H-M   'P 1'
#
loop_
_entity.id
_entity.type
_entity.pdbx_description
1 polymer ?
#
loop_
_entity_poly.entity_id
_entity_poly.type
_entity_poly.pdbx_seq_one_letter_code
_entity_poly.pdbx_strand_id
1 'polypeptide(L)' 'MYTVLAVLQVFICVVLVLLVLLHSGKDAGMSGAFGVGVAGGSTGGSLMERNLDRWTILFAVLFAANTLLLLKI' A
#
# COMPACT_ATOMS: atom_id res chain seq x y z
N MET A 1 0.02 -27.10 -8.65
CA MET A 1 -0.73 -25.83 -8.59
C MET A 1 -0.49 -25.06 -7.31
N TYR A 2 -0.47 -25.72 -6.14
CA TYR A 2 -0.15 -25.12 -4.84
C TYR A 2 1.12 -24.23 -4.83
N THR A 3 2.24 -24.73 -5.36
CA THR A 3 3.52 -24.01 -5.35
C THR A 3 3.47 -22.68 -6.10
N VAL A 4 2.71 -22.61 -7.20
CA VAL A 4 2.57 -21.38 -8.00
C VAL A 4 1.78 -20.33 -7.22
N LEU A 5 0.67 -20.74 -6.59
CA LEU A 5 -0.16 -19.86 -5.76
C LEU A 5 0.61 -19.35 -4.54
N ALA A 6 1.43 -20.19 -3.91
CA ALA A 6 2.26 -19.83 -2.77
C ALA A 6 3.36 -18.82 -3.12
N VAL A 7 4.06 -19.01 -4.24
CA VAL A 7 5.06 -18.03 -4.72
C VAL A 7 4.40 -16.70 -5.07
N LEU A 8 3.25 -16.74 -5.74
CA LEU A 8 2.48 -15.55 -6.10
C LEU A 8 1.98 -14.80 -4.84
N GLN A 9 1.57 -15.52 -3.81
CA GLN A 9 1.16 -14.97 -2.52
C GLN A 9 2.31 -14.21 -1.84
N VAL A 10 3.51 -14.79 -1.80
CA VAL A 10 4.69 -14.12 -1.22
C VAL A 10 5.01 -12.84 -1.97
N PHE A 11 4.92 -12.87 -3.31
CA PHE A 11 5.15 -11.68 -4.12
C PHE A 11 4.13 -10.56 -3.84
N ILE A 12 2.84 -10.90 -3.75
CA ILE A 12 1.78 -9.93 -3.40
C ILE A 12 2.02 -9.32 -2.01
N CYS A 13 2.44 -10.13 -1.03
CA CYS A 13 2.81 -9.65 0.30
C CYS A 13 3.90 -8.57 0.25
N VAL A 14 4.98 -8.83 -0.49
CA VAL A 14 6.09 -7.87 -0.60
C VAL A 14 5.62 -6.55 -1.23
N VAL A 15 4.84 -6.62 -2.31
CA VAL A 15 4.29 -5.44 -2.98
C VAL A 15 3.35 -4.65 -2.06
N LEU A 16 2.51 -5.33 -1.29
CA LEU A 16 1.61 -4.69 -0.32
C LEU A 16 2.38 -3.98 0.79
N VAL A 17 3.40 -4.61 1.36
CA VAL A 17 4.23 -3.98 2.40
C VAL A 17 4.89 -2.71 1.85
N LEU A 18 5.42 -2.75 0.63
CA LEU A 18 6.00 -1.56 -0.02
C LEU A 18 4.96 -0.46 -0.24
N LEU A 19 3.77 -0.79 -0.76
CA LEU A 19 2.68 0.16 -0.97
C LEU A 19 2.24 0.82 0.34
N VAL A 20 2.13 0.06 1.42
CA VAL A 20 1.78 0.58 2.75
C VAL A 20 2.87 1.50 3.29
N LEU A 21 4.15 1.12 3.17
CA LEU A 21 5.25 1.98 3.63
C LEU A 21 5.34 3.30 2.86
N LEU A 22 4.97 3.31 1.58
CA LEU A 22 4.87 4.54 0.79
C LEU A 22 3.80 5.51 1.30
N HIS A 23 2.78 5.03 2.04
CA HIS A 23 1.83 5.92 2.73
C HIS A 23 2.48 6.62 3.94
N SER A 24 3.39 5.95 4.65
CA SER A 24 4.10 6.50 5.81
C SER A 24 5.28 7.41 5.44
N GLY A 25 5.90 7.20 4.26
CA GLY A 25 7.03 8.00 3.78
C GLY A 25 6.74 9.50 3.63
N LYS A 26 5.46 9.88 3.52
CA LYS A 26 4.99 11.27 3.45
C LYS A 26 5.37 12.10 4.69
N ASP A 27 5.38 11.49 5.87
CA ASP A 27 5.63 12.18 7.14
C ASP A 27 7.08 12.01 7.65
N ALA A 28 7.90 11.23 6.94
CA ALA A 28 9.28 10.88 7.34
C ALA A 28 10.37 11.85 6.85
N GLY A 29 10.03 12.87 6.04
CA GLY A 29 10.98 13.86 5.53
C GLY A 29 11.18 15.07 6.46
N MET A 30 12.22 15.89 6.23
CA MET A 30 12.51 17.11 7.01
C MET A 30 11.30 18.06 7.15
N SER A 31 10.34 18.05 6.20
CA SER A 31 9.09 18.81 6.31
C SER A 31 8.18 18.38 7.47
N GLY A 32 8.19 17.10 7.87
CA GLY A 32 7.48 16.59 9.05
C GLY A 32 8.27 16.78 10.34
N ALA A 33 9.61 16.69 10.27
CA ALA A 33 10.49 16.86 11.43
C ALA A 33 10.65 18.32 11.89
N PHE A 34 10.46 19.30 11.01
CA PHE A 34 10.64 20.72 11.32
C PHE A 34 9.35 21.52 11.49
N GLY A 35 8.16 20.95 11.32
CA GLY A 35 6.87 21.59 11.66
C GLY A 35 6.52 22.94 10.98
N VAL A 36 7.39 23.49 10.14
CA VAL A 36 7.28 24.84 9.52
C VAL A 36 6.38 24.85 8.26
N GLY A 37 5.64 23.77 7.99
CA GLY A 37 4.90 23.59 6.73
C GLY A 37 3.37 23.67 6.77
N VAL A 38 2.73 24.03 7.89
CA VAL A 38 1.24 24.10 7.94
C VAL A 38 0.74 25.53 7.70
N ALA A 39 1.01 26.04 6.51
CA ALA A 39 0.34 27.23 5.98
C ALA A 39 0.08 27.02 4.47
N GLY A 40 -0.81 26.09 4.13
CA GLY A 40 -1.23 25.92 2.74
C GLY A 40 -1.83 24.56 2.41
N GLY A 41 -3.11 24.36 2.75
CA GLY A 41 -4.02 23.47 2.04
C GLY A 41 -3.77 21.95 2.16
N SER A 42 -4.45 21.29 3.11
CA SER A 42 -4.54 19.82 3.17
C SER A 42 -5.98 19.29 3.06
N THR A 43 -6.88 20.01 2.40
CA THR A 43 -8.28 19.55 2.23
C THR A 43 -8.49 18.60 1.03
N GLY A 44 -7.41 18.21 0.36
CA GLY A 44 -7.48 17.15 -0.65
C GLY A 44 -6.11 16.55 -0.78
N GLY A 45 -5.91 15.34 -0.24
CA GLY A 45 -4.69 14.56 -0.48
C GLY A 45 -4.34 14.65 -1.96
N SER A 46 -3.06 14.89 -2.23
CA SER A 46 -2.56 15.08 -3.59
C SER A 46 -3.10 13.98 -4.50
N LEU A 47 -3.26 14.28 -5.80
CA LEU A 47 -3.73 13.27 -6.76
C LEU A 47 -2.90 11.98 -6.65
N MET A 48 -1.63 12.08 -6.27
CA MET A 48 -0.73 10.95 -5.96
C MET A 48 -1.24 10.07 -4.81
N GLU A 49 -1.65 10.65 -3.68
CA GLU A 49 -2.15 9.91 -2.49
C GLU A 49 -3.42 9.13 -2.82
N ARG A 50 -4.36 9.77 -3.52
CA ARG A 50 -5.62 9.12 -3.93
C ARG A 50 -5.40 7.97 -4.90
N ASN A 51 -4.35 8.06 -5.73
CA ASN A 51 -3.95 6.97 -6.61
C ASN A 51 -3.27 5.84 -5.82
N LEU A 52 -2.36 6.17 -4.87
CA LEU A 52 -1.72 5.17 -4.00
C LEU A 52 -2.73 4.37 -3.17
N ASP A 53 -3.77 5.02 -2.63
CA ASP A 53 -4.86 4.35 -1.92
C ASP A 53 -5.58 3.35 -2.84
N ARG A 54 -5.93 3.76 -4.06
CA ARG A 54 -6.60 2.87 -5.04
C ARG A 54 -5.76 1.66 -5.39
N TRP A 55 -4.46 1.83 -5.59
CA TRP A 55 -3.56 0.70 -5.86
C TRP A 55 -3.45 -0.23 -4.66
N THR A 56 -3.32 0.30 -3.44
CA THR A 56 -3.24 -0.50 -2.22
C THR A 56 -4.51 -1.32 -2.00
N ILE A 57 -5.69 -0.71 -2.17
CA ILE A 57 -6.97 -1.40 -2.05
C ILE A 57 -7.07 -2.54 -3.08
N LEU A 58 -6.67 -2.29 -4.33
CA LEU A 58 -6.69 -3.32 -5.38
C LEU A 58 -5.79 -4.51 -5.03
N PHE A 59 -4.55 -4.26 -4.60
CA PHE A 59 -3.63 -5.33 -4.19
C PHE A 59 -4.09 -6.04 -2.91
N ALA A 60 -4.73 -5.35 -1.98
CA ALA A 60 -5.24 -5.94 -0.73
C ALA A 60 -6.39 -6.91 -1.01
N VAL A 61 -7.28 -6.57 -1.94
CA VAL A 61 -8.36 -7.47 -2.38
C VAL A 61 -7.79 -8.69 -3.11
N LEU A 62 -6.81 -8.50 -4.00
CA LEU A 62 -6.13 -9.60 -4.68
C LEU A 62 -5.43 -10.54 -3.70
N PHE A 63 -4.77 -9.99 -2.67
CA PHE A 63 -4.16 -10.77 -1.61
C PHE A 63 -5.18 -11.62 -0.85
N ALA A 64 -6.29 -11.02 -0.42
CA ALA A 64 -7.34 -11.74 0.29
C ALA A 64 -7.95 -12.85 -0.58
N ALA A 65 -8.23 -12.56 -1.85
CA ALA A 65 -8.75 -13.54 -2.81
C ALA A 65 -7.78 -14.72 -3.00
N ASN A 66 -6.48 -14.44 -3.21
CA ASN A 66 -5.47 -15.49 -3.37
C ASN A 66 -5.29 -16.31 -2.09
N THR A 67 -5.34 -15.68 -0.92
CA THR A 67 -5.29 -16.36 0.40
C THR A 67 -6.45 -17.35 0.56
N LEU A 68 -7.67 -16.94 0.22
CA LEU A 68 -8.85 -17.80 0.31
C LEU A 68 -8.80 -18.98 -0.69
N LEU A 69 -8.27 -18.73 -1.89
CA LEU A 69 -8.07 -19.77 -2.91
C LEU A 69 -7.04 -20.81 -2.45
N LEU A 70 -5.96 -20.35 -1.82
CA LEU A 70 -4.89 -21.20 -1.29
C LEU A 70 -5.36 -22.03 -0.08
N LEU A 71 -6.25 -21.49 0.76
CA LEU A 71 -6.85 -22.21 1.89
C LEU A 71 -7.82 -23.32 1.44
N LYS A 72 -8.43 -23.17 0.25
CA LYS A 72 -9.47 -24.08 -0.26
C LYS A 72 -8.91 -25.21 -1.16
N ILE A 73 -7.62 -25.14 -1.48
CA ILE A 73 -6.83 -26.16 -2.20
C ILE A 73 -6.13 -27.07 -1.19
#